data_AF-A0A844KBT9-F1
#
_entry.id   AF-A0A844KBT9-F1
#
_cell.length_a   1.000
_cell.length_b   1.000
_cell.length_c   1.000
_cell.angle_alpha   90.00
_cell.angle_beta   90.00
_cell.angle_gamma   90.00
#
_symmetry.space_group_name_H-M   'P 1'
#
loop_
_entity.id
_entity.type
_entity.pdbx_description
1 polymer ?
#
loop_
_entity_poly.entity_id
_entity_poly.type
_entity_poly.pdbx_seq_one_letter_code
_entity_poly.pdbx_strand_id
1 'polypeptide(L)'
;MEKRDIVVCLKRMQKEGYLEKLIAGQEIQLTDYGLSVGNDCIYRHNSISQMLQFIGVNEKTADQDACRIEHIVTDESTRAICQFINYENMYYERRIRNSELTDRYEKGNYIFSMQMYSLEQRCPRKLKKEYYCYSRNVILEITKKGYFKLQKVSSLGNKRLWYKNYDKQWVLAEQGAQGEQIPSRVFEFIIKPNDRVIEGKLLIAFMSENQTEPEVWDCGQLEVEIW
;
A
#
# COMPACT_ATOMS: atom_id res chain seq x y z
N MET A 1 32.95 -24.87 -6.13
CA MET A 1 32.43 -25.75 -5.07
C MET A 1 33.14 -27.09 -5.23
N GLU A 2 33.78 -27.60 -4.18
CA GLU A 2 34.62 -28.80 -4.28
C GLU A 2 33.78 -30.09 -4.23
N LYS A 3 34.31 -31.19 -4.78
CA LYS A 3 33.61 -32.50 -4.79
C LYS A 3 33.21 -32.96 -3.37
N ARG A 4 34.02 -32.63 -2.36
CA ARG A 4 33.72 -32.93 -0.96
C ARG A 4 32.50 -32.16 -0.46
N ASP A 5 32.35 -30.89 -0.83
CA ASP A 5 31.24 -30.04 -0.40
C ASP A 5 29.91 -30.55 -0.96
N ILE A 6 29.91 -30.96 -2.24
CA ILE A 6 28.74 -31.56 -2.91
C ILE A 6 28.28 -32.80 -2.14
N VAL A 7 29.19 -33.69 -1.77
CA VAL A 7 28.84 -34.93 -1.03
C VAL A 7 28.27 -34.62 0.35
N VAL A 8 28.79 -33.61 1.04
CA VAL A 8 28.28 -33.17 2.34
C VAL A 8 26.85 -32.62 2.20
N CYS A 9 26.61 -31.77 1.20
CA CYS A 9 25.28 -31.24 0.91
C CYS A 9 24.27 -32.34 0.56
N LEU A 10 24.63 -33.28 -0.31
CA LEU A 10 23.75 -34.40 -0.69
C LEU A 10 23.35 -35.26 0.50
N LYS A 11 24.29 -35.60 1.38
CA LYS A 11 23.97 -36.35 2.61
C LYS A 11 23.04 -35.58 3.54
N ARG A 12 23.20 -34.26 3.63
CA ARG A 12 22.32 -33.41 4.42
C ARG A 12 20.92 -33.34 3.81
N MET A 13 20.81 -33.11 2.51
CA MET A 13 19.53 -33.08 1.80
C MET A 13 18.76 -34.40 1.92
N GLN A 14 19.46 -35.55 1.88
CA GLN A 14 18.86 -36.84 2.15
C GLN A 14 18.36 -36.95 3.60
N LYS A 15 19.17 -36.54 4.58
CA LYS A 15 18.81 -36.58 6.00
C LYS A 15 17.57 -35.73 6.31
N GLU A 16 17.45 -34.57 5.68
CA GLU A 16 16.33 -33.64 5.83
C GLU A 16 15.12 -34.02 4.94
N GLY A 17 15.19 -35.12 4.18
CA GLY A 17 14.06 -35.68 3.44
C GLY A 17 13.80 -35.08 2.06
N TYR A 18 14.72 -34.28 1.51
CA TYR A 18 14.62 -33.74 0.14
C TYR A 18 14.95 -34.79 -0.94
N LEU A 19 15.83 -35.74 -0.62
CA LEU A 19 16.31 -36.77 -1.54
C LEU A 19 15.92 -38.17 -1.08
N GLU A 20 15.62 -39.02 -2.05
CA GLU A 20 15.55 -40.46 -1.85
C GLU A 20 16.91 -41.03 -1.44
N LYS A 21 16.91 -42.30 -1.03
CA LYS A 21 18.14 -42.97 -0.62
C LYS A 21 19.17 -42.99 -1.76
N LEU A 22 20.33 -42.39 -1.52
CA LEU A 22 21.44 -42.38 -2.50
C LEU A 22 21.98 -43.80 -2.73
N ILE A 23 21.88 -44.28 -3.96
CA ILE A 23 22.38 -45.60 -4.39
C ILE A 23 23.52 -45.38 -5.38
N ALA A 24 24.68 -46.03 -5.12
CA ALA A 24 25.85 -45.88 -5.98
C ALA A 24 25.57 -46.39 -7.40
N GLY A 25 25.87 -45.58 -8.41
CA GLY A 25 25.63 -45.91 -9.81
C GLY A 25 24.22 -45.61 -10.31
N GLN A 26 23.33 -45.07 -9.45
CA GLN A 26 22.01 -44.59 -9.84
C GLN A 26 21.95 -43.06 -9.82
N GLU A 27 20.99 -42.50 -10.55
CA GLU A 27 20.70 -41.06 -10.53
C GLU A 27 20.10 -40.63 -9.19
N ILE A 28 20.32 -39.36 -8.83
CA ILE A 28 19.76 -38.78 -7.61
C ILE A 28 18.28 -38.52 -7.84
N GLN A 29 17.42 -39.06 -6.97
CA GLN A 29 15.98 -38.84 -7.04
C GLN A 29 15.51 -37.93 -5.90
N LEU A 30 14.64 -36.97 -6.25
CA LEU A 30 13.95 -36.12 -5.29
C LEU A 30 12.77 -36.89 -4.69
N THR A 31 12.49 -36.66 -3.41
CA THR A 31 11.20 -37.02 -2.83
C THR A 31 10.12 -36.05 -3.29
N ASP A 32 8.84 -36.33 -3.04
CA ASP A 32 7.75 -35.37 -3.28
C ASP A 32 7.97 -34.04 -2.54
N TYR A 33 8.52 -34.10 -1.33
CA TYR A 33 8.89 -32.91 -0.55
C TYR A 33 10.03 -32.14 -1.22
N GLY A 34 11.08 -32.84 -1.66
CA GLY A 34 12.20 -32.24 -2.39
C GLY A 34 11.78 -31.59 -3.70
N LEU A 35 10.88 -32.24 -4.43
CA LEU A 35 10.30 -31.72 -5.66
C LEU A 35 9.45 -30.46 -5.40
N SER A 36 8.62 -30.47 -4.35
CA SER A 36 7.81 -29.31 -3.97
C SER A 36 8.66 -28.10 -3.62
N VAL A 37 9.70 -28.28 -2.80
CA VAL A 37 10.61 -27.17 -2.41
C VAL A 37 11.46 -26.70 -3.59
N GLY A 38 11.90 -27.63 -4.45
CA GLY A 38 12.62 -27.29 -5.68
C GLY A 38 11.77 -26.47 -6.65
N ASN A 39 10.51 -26.86 -6.84
CA ASN A 39 9.56 -26.12 -7.68
C ASN A 39 9.27 -24.72 -7.13
N ASP A 40 9.15 -24.57 -5.81
CA ASP A 40 8.97 -23.25 -5.18
C ASP A 40 10.20 -22.35 -5.39
N CYS A 41 11.41 -22.90 -5.27
CA CYS A 41 12.65 -22.18 -5.60
C CYS A 41 12.65 -21.68 -7.06
N ILE A 42 12.34 -22.57 -8.02
CA ILE A 42 12.25 -22.23 -9.45
C ILE A 42 11.17 -21.16 -9.69
N TYR A 43 10.02 -21.28 -9.03
CA TYR A 43 8.93 -20.32 -9.16
C TYR A 43 9.34 -18.92 -8.72
N ARG A 44 10.04 -18.79 -7.59
CA ARG A 44 10.54 -17.51 -7.07
C ARG A 44 11.55 -16.89 -8.03
N HIS A 45 12.57 -17.64 -8.44
CA HIS A 45 13.61 -17.18 -9.38
C HIS A 45 12.98 -16.66 -10.67
N ASN A 46 12.12 -17.47 -11.29
CA ASN A 46 11.48 -17.12 -12.56
C ASN A 46 10.59 -15.89 -12.42
N SER A 47 9.82 -15.78 -11.33
CA SER A 47 8.92 -14.64 -11.11
C SER A 47 9.69 -13.33 -10.94
N ILE A 48 10.80 -13.36 -10.18
CA ILE A 48 11.64 -12.18 -9.97
C ILE A 48 12.38 -11.81 -11.26
N SER A 49 12.94 -12.79 -11.97
CA SER A 49 13.60 -12.55 -13.27
C SER A 49 12.63 -11.95 -14.28
N GLN A 50 11.42 -12.49 -14.39
CA GLN A 50 10.36 -11.93 -15.24
C GLN A 50 9.95 -10.52 -14.81
N MET A 51 9.87 -10.23 -13.50
CA MET A 51 9.62 -8.88 -13.00
C MET A 51 10.69 -7.89 -13.48
N LEU A 52 11.96 -8.25 -13.33
CA LEU A 52 13.09 -7.41 -13.72
C LEU A 52 13.09 -7.15 -15.23
N GLN A 53 12.82 -8.18 -16.03
CA GLN A 53 12.65 -8.04 -17.48
C GLN A 53 11.48 -7.14 -17.83
N PHE A 54 10.34 -7.28 -17.16
CA PHE A 54 9.16 -6.45 -17.36
C PHE A 54 9.43 -4.96 -17.10
N ILE A 55 10.22 -4.63 -16.07
CA ILE A 55 10.61 -3.24 -15.79
C ILE A 55 11.81 -2.74 -16.63
N GLY A 56 12.28 -3.53 -17.60
CA GLY A 56 13.26 -3.11 -18.62
C GLY A 56 14.71 -3.56 -18.37
N VAL A 57 14.96 -4.45 -17.41
CA VAL A 57 16.29 -5.06 -17.22
C VAL A 57 16.52 -6.11 -18.31
N ASN A 58 17.72 -6.16 -18.90
CA ASN A 58 18.01 -7.19 -19.90
C ASN A 58 17.99 -8.59 -19.27
N GLU A 59 17.67 -9.61 -20.08
CA GLU A 59 17.48 -11.00 -19.64
C GLU A 59 18.65 -11.53 -18.79
N LYS A 60 19.88 -11.32 -19.24
CA LYS A 60 21.09 -11.82 -18.55
C LYS A 60 21.29 -11.17 -17.18
N THR A 61 21.01 -9.88 -17.05
CA THR A 61 21.14 -9.16 -15.78
C THR A 61 19.98 -9.53 -14.86
N ALA A 62 18.77 -9.64 -15.40
CA ALA A 62 17.58 -10.05 -14.66
C ALA A 62 17.74 -11.45 -14.05
N ASP A 63 18.28 -12.40 -14.79
CA ASP A 63 18.56 -13.76 -14.29
C ASP A 63 19.59 -13.76 -13.15
N GLN A 64 20.70 -13.04 -13.33
CA GLN A 64 21.74 -12.94 -12.30
C GLN A 64 21.27 -12.23 -11.03
N ASP A 65 20.48 -11.16 -11.19
CA ASP A 65 19.97 -10.40 -10.06
C ASP A 65 18.81 -11.12 -9.38
N ALA A 66 17.96 -11.86 -10.10
CA ALA A 66 16.93 -12.69 -9.49
C ALA A 66 17.51 -13.72 -8.51
N CYS A 67 18.58 -14.42 -8.92
CA CYS A 67 19.30 -15.37 -8.06
C CYS A 67 19.85 -14.71 -6.79
N ARG A 68 20.31 -13.45 -6.88
CA ARG A 68 20.79 -12.71 -5.68
C ARG A 68 19.63 -12.25 -4.81
N ILE A 69 18.60 -11.71 -5.42
CA ILE A 69 17.45 -11.11 -4.73
C ILE A 69 16.72 -12.18 -3.93
N GLU A 70 16.42 -13.34 -4.52
CA GLU A 70 15.66 -14.40 -3.86
C GLU A 70 16.32 -14.95 -2.58
N HIS A 71 17.64 -14.84 -2.47
CA HIS A 71 18.39 -15.25 -1.28
C HIS A 71 18.41 -14.19 -0.16
N ILE A 72 18.00 -12.96 -0.45
CA ILE A 72 18.07 -11.82 0.49
C ILE A 72 16.66 -11.36 0.91
N VAL A 73 15.69 -11.42 -0.01
CA VAL A 73 14.33 -10.94 0.27
C VAL A 73 13.54 -11.90 1.15
N THR A 74 12.64 -11.34 1.96
CA THR A 74 11.76 -12.13 2.83
C THR A 74 10.73 -12.90 2.01
N ASP A 75 10.23 -14.03 2.55
CA ASP A 75 9.17 -14.80 1.90
C ASP A 75 7.91 -13.97 1.61
N GLU A 76 7.60 -12.98 2.46
CA GLU A 76 6.49 -12.04 2.24
C GLU A 76 6.71 -11.19 0.98
N SER A 77 7.91 -10.62 0.83
CA SER A 77 8.26 -9.79 -0.32
C SER A 77 8.31 -10.61 -1.60
N THR A 78 8.92 -11.81 -1.54
CA THR A 78 8.94 -12.75 -2.66
C THR A 78 7.54 -13.13 -3.10
N ARG A 79 6.65 -13.45 -2.17
CA ARG A 79 5.25 -13.77 -2.47
C ARG A 79 4.52 -12.60 -3.11
N ALA A 80 4.69 -11.38 -2.62
CA ALA A 80 4.08 -10.19 -3.19
C ALA A 80 4.56 -9.93 -4.63
N ILE A 81 5.86 -10.08 -4.90
CA ILE A 81 6.44 -9.97 -6.25
C ILE A 81 5.88 -11.04 -7.18
N CYS A 82 5.86 -12.30 -6.72
CA CYS A 82 5.32 -13.41 -7.49
C CYS A 82 3.83 -13.22 -7.78
N GLN A 83 3.07 -12.70 -6.82
CA GLN A 83 1.66 -12.39 -7.01
C GLN A 83 1.45 -11.29 -8.05
N PHE A 84 2.24 -10.22 -7.96
CA PHE A 84 2.18 -9.09 -8.88
C PHE A 84 2.44 -9.50 -10.34
N ILE A 85 3.41 -10.38 -10.58
CA ILE A 85 3.77 -10.82 -11.94
C ILE A 85 2.87 -11.94 -12.48
N ASN A 86 2.55 -12.94 -11.67
CA ASN A 86 1.86 -14.14 -12.16
C ASN A 86 0.35 -14.04 -12.14
N TYR A 87 -0.22 -13.14 -11.34
CA TYR A 87 -1.66 -12.93 -11.25
C TYR A 87 -1.97 -11.52 -11.76
N GLU A 88 -2.26 -11.45 -13.07
CA GLU A 88 -2.75 -10.30 -13.84
C GLU A 88 -2.50 -8.90 -13.25
N ASN A 89 -1.60 -8.16 -13.90
CA ASN A 89 -1.30 -6.73 -13.74
C ASN A 89 -2.51 -5.75 -13.85
N MET A 90 -3.77 -6.21 -13.75
CA MET A 90 -4.98 -5.40 -13.90
C MET A 90 -5.71 -5.04 -12.59
N TYR A 91 -5.31 -5.57 -11.42
CA TYR A 91 -6.10 -5.38 -10.19
C TYR A 91 -5.32 -4.95 -8.94
N TYR A 92 -4.01 -4.73 -9.00
CA TYR A 92 -3.25 -4.33 -7.81
C TYR A 92 -3.47 -2.85 -7.48
N GLU A 93 -4.36 -2.60 -6.52
CA GLU A 93 -4.53 -1.30 -5.87
C GLU A 93 -3.22 -0.93 -5.14
N ARG A 94 -2.54 0.13 -5.57
CA ARG A 94 -1.36 0.63 -4.86
C ARG A 94 -1.81 1.54 -3.73
N ARG A 95 -1.64 1.07 -2.48
CA ARG A 95 -1.80 1.90 -1.28
C ARG A 95 -0.52 2.68 -0.99
N ILE A 96 -0.62 3.99 -0.95
CA ILE A 96 0.46 4.90 -0.57
C ILE A 96 0.08 5.54 0.76
N ARG A 97 0.98 5.43 1.72
CA ARG A 97 0.86 6.06 3.05
C ARG A 97 2.06 6.99 3.26
N ASN A 98 1.87 7.96 4.14
CA ASN A 98 2.86 8.95 4.57
C ASN A 98 3.50 9.71 3.39
N SER A 99 2.72 9.97 2.34
CA SER A 99 3.16 10.78 1.20
C SER A 99 2.73 12.22 1.38
N GLU A 100 3.69 13.14 1.24
CA GLU A 100 3.43 14.58 1.21
C GLU A 100 2.86 15.04 -0.15
N LEU A 101 2.76 14.13 -1.14
CA LEU A 101 2.43 14.39 -2.55
C LEU A 101 3.43 15.31 -3.29
N THR A 102 4.51 15.74 -2.63
CA THR A 102 5.58 16.58 -3.21
C THR A 102 6.40 15.87 -4.30
N ASP A 103 6.34 14.54 -4.36
CA ASP A 103 6.92 13.72 -5.41
C ASP A 103 6.07 13.71 -6.70
N ARG A 104 4.81 14.15 -6.61
CA ARG A 104 3.83 14.11 -7.72
C ARG A 104 3.42 15.50 -8.21
N TYR A 105 3.47 16.49 -7.33
CA TYR A 105 3.03 17.84 -7.60
C TYR A 105 4.14 18.85 -7.29
N GLU A 106 4.30 19.82 -8.19
CA GLU A 106 5.18 20.97 -7.96
C GLU A 106 4.60 21.89 -6.88
N LYS A 107 5.40 22.88 -6.45
CA LYS A 107 4.92 23.87 -5.49
C LYS A 107 3.79 24.70 -6.10
N GLY A 108 2.66 24.76 -5.41
CA GLY A 108 1.48 25.44 -5.92
C GLY A 108 0.20 25.05 -5.20
N ASN A 109 -0.93 25.49 -5.77
CA ASN A 109 -2.27 25.16 -5.30
C ASN A 109 -3.00 24.39 -6.40
N TYR A 110 -3.55 23.24 -6.03
CA TYR A 110 -4.32 22.35 -6.92
C TYR A 110 -5.73 22.18 -6.35
N ILE A 111 -6.73 22.02 -7.22
CA ILE A 111 -8.13 21.89 -6.83
C ILE A 111 -8.59 20.47 -7.13
N PHE A 112 -9.15 19.81 -6.13
CA PHE A 112 -9.68 18.45 -6.20
C PHE A 112 -11.11 18.39 -5.66
N SER A 113 -11.82 17.27 -5.87
CA SER A 113 -13.11 17.02 -5.23
C SER A 113 -12.93 16.28 -3.93
N MET A 114 -13.77 16.60 -2.95
CA MET A 114 -13.88 15.84 -1.71
C MET A 114 -15.32 15.50 -1.37
N GLN A 115 -15.50 14.41 -0.63
CA GLN A 115 -16.77 13.94 -0.09
C GLN A 115 -16.55 13.39 1.33
N MET A 116 -17.56 13.53 2.20
CA MET A 116 -17.51 13.00 3.56
C MET A 116 -18.66 12.02 3.78
N TYR A 117 -18.35 10.77 4.08
CA TYR A 117 -19.32 9.69 4.23
C TYR A 117 -19.47 9.26 5.69
N SER A 118 -20.68 8.82 6.06
CA SER A 118 -20.90 8.07 7.31
C SER A 118 -20.21 6.69 7.22
N LEU A 119 -19.79 6.14 8.37
CA LEU A 119 -19.14 4.82 8.43
C LEU A 119 -20.09 3.63 8.25
N GLU A 120 -21.39 3.87 8.12
CA GLU A 120 -22.38 2.82 7.88
C GLU A 120 -22.08 2.09 6.56
N GLN A 121 -21.99 0.76 6.60
CA GLN A 121 -21.85 -0.07 5.41
C GLN A 121 -23.20 -0.22 4.71
N ARG A 122 -23.55 0.77 3.88
CA ARG A 122 -24.75 0.77 3.04
C ARG A 122 -24.45 1.25 1.63
N CYS A 123 -25.16 0.70 0.65
CA CYS A 123 -25.09 1.10 -0.76
C CYS A 123 -26.45 1.66 -1.20
N PRO A 124 -26.56 2.93 -1.65
CA PRO A 124 -25.50 3.94 -1.72
C PRO A 124 -25.07 4.50 -0.36
N ARG A 125 -23.79 4.91 -0.26
CA ARG A 125 -23.21 5.49 0.96
C ARG A 125 -23.91 6.81 1.32
N LYS A 126 -24.03 7.11 2.62
CA LYS A 126 -24.62 8.36 3.12
C LYS A 126 -23.56 9.44 3.26
N LEU A 127 -23.82 10.64 2.73
CA LEU A 127 -23.01 11.80 3.05
C LEU A 127 -23.26 12.26 4.50
N LYS A 128 -22.22 12.71 5.19
CA LYS A 128 -22.32 13.34 6.52
C LYS A 128 -23.10 14.65 6.40
N LYS A 129 -23.82 15.03 7.46
CA LYS A 129 -24.57 16.31 7.47
C LYS A 129 -23.61 17.50 7.40
N GLU A 130 -22.46 17.37 8.06
CA GLU A 130 -21.40 18.36 8.11
C GLU A 130 -20.72 18.58 6.76
N TYR A 131 -20.84 17.64 5.80
CA TYR A 131 -20.33 17.81 4.44
C TYR A 131 -20.87 19.09 3.77
N TYR A 132 -22.14 19.41 3.99
CA TYR A 132 -22.79 20.59 3.42
C TYR A 132 -22.29 21.92 4.04
N CYS A 133 -21.48 21.86 5.10
CA CYS A 133 -20.78 23.02 5.65
C CYS A 133 -19.49 23.34 4.90
N TYR A 134 -19.07 22.48 3.98
CA TYR A 134 -17.86 22.65 3.19
C TYR A 134 -18.15 22.73 1.68
N SER A 135 -17.23 23.37 0.96
CA SER A 135 -17.20 23.30 -0.50
C SER A 135 -16.89 21.87 -0.95
N ARG A 136 -17.48 21.45 -2.07
CA ARG A 136 -17.09 20.20 -2.74
C ARG A 136 -15.63 20.21 -3.18
N ASN A 137 -15.08 21.40 -3.43
CA ASN A 137 -13.71 21.58 -3.88
C ASN A 137 -12.77 21.69 -2.67
N VAL A 138 -11.75 20.85 -2.63
CA VAL A 138 -10.64 20.90 -1.67
C VAL A 138 -9.39 21.42 -2.39
N ILE A 139 -8.60 22.25 -1.70
CA ILE A 139 -7.36 22.78 -2.27
C ILE A 139 -6.17 22.01 -1.68
N LEU A 140 -5.37 21.38 -2.53
CA LEU A 140 -4.05 20.87 -2.14
C LEU A 140 -3.03 21.99 -2.31
N GLU A 141 -2.46 22.46 -1.20
CA GLU A 141 -1.31 23.36 -1.20
C GLU A 141 -0.02 22.57 -1.00
N ILE A 142 0.91 22.71 -1.96
CA ILE A 142 2.24 22.10 -1.90
C ILE A 142 3.28 23.20 -1.65
N THR A 143 3.95 23.12 -0.50
CA THR A 143 5.10 23.99 -0.16
C THR A 143 6.38 23.17 0.01
N LYS A 144 6.85 22.96 1.24
CA LYS A 144 7.79 21.88 1.60
C LYS A 144 7.05 20.61 2.04
N LYS A 145 5.77 20.76 2.39
CA LYS A 145 4.84 19.71 2.80
C LYS A 145 3.51 19.93 2.08
N GLY A 146 2.68 18.91 2.01
CA GLY A 146 1.37 19.00 1.39
C GLY A 146 0.25 19.18 2.42
N TYR A 147 -0.73 20.01 2.10
CA TYR A 147 -1.91 20.24 2.94
C TYR A 147 -3.18 20.29 2.10
N PHE A 148 -4.20 19.54 2.53
CA PHE A 148 -5.56 19.71 2.03
C PHE A 148 -6.29 20.78 2.85
N LYS A 149 -6.72 21.85 2.18
CA LYS A 149 -7.50 22.94 2.74
C LYS A 149 -8.97 22.74 2.39
N LEU A 150 -9.75 22.45 3.41
CA LEU A 150 -11.19 22.26 3.33
C LEU A 150 -11.86 23.62 3.51
N GLN A 151 -12.54 24.08 2.46
CA GLN A 151 -13.13 25.42 2.46
C GLN A 151 -14.50 25.39 3.14
N LYS A 152 -14.67 26.14 4.23
CA LYS A 152 -15.98 26.29 4.88
C LYS A 152 -16.86 27.25 4.10
N VAL A 153 -18.08 26.83 3.83
CA VAL A 153 -19.13 27.66 3.20
C VAL A 153 -20.24 28.02 4.19
N SER A 154 -20.40 27.28 5.29
CA SER A 154 -21.33 27.60 6.36
C SER A 154 -20.79 27.15 7.73
N SER A 155 -21.47 27.56 8.81
CA SER A 155 -21.04 27.25 10.17
C SER A 155 -21.32 25.79 10.53
N LEU A 156 -20.35 25.13 11.17
CA LEU A 156 -20.48 23.80 11.79
C LEU A 156 -21.15 23.85 13.18
N GLY A 157 -21.66 25.02 13.58
CA GLY A 157 -22.16 25.24 14.93
C GLY A 157 -21.04 25.15 15.96
N ASN A 158 -21.22 24.32 16.98
CA ASN A 158 -20.25 24.07 18.05
C ASN A 158 -19.29 22.91 17.76
N LYS A 159 -19.36 22.31 16.57
CA LYS A 159 -18.51 21.17 16.19
C LYS A 159 -17.23 21.64 15.52
N ARG A 160 -16.14 20.92 15.80
CA ARG A 160 -14.85 21.05 15.13
C ARG A 160 -14.51 19.77 14.39
N LEU A 161 -13.74 19.89 13.31
CA LEU A 161 -13.25 18.76 12.54
C LEU A 161 -11.96 18.20 13.17
N TRP A 162 -11.98 16.90 13.42
CA TRP A 162 -10.86 16.11 13.88
C TRP A 162 -10.55 15.04 12.85
N TYR A 163 -9.28 14.62 12.78
CA TYR A 163 -8.85 13.50 11.95
C TYR A 163 -8.03 12.50 12.77
N LYS A 164 -7.98 11.26 12.30
CA LYS A 164 -7.19 10.20 12.93
C LYS A 164 -5.81 10.13 12.29
N ASN A 165 -4.76 10.30 13.09
CA ASN A 165 -3.37 10.20 12.61
C ASN A 165 -2.89 8.73 12.53
N TYR A 166 -1.63 8.52 12.11
CA TYR A 166 -1.00 7.19 12.03
C TYR A 166 -0.92 6.45 13.36
N ASP A 167 -0.71 7.18 14.45
CA ASP A 167 -0.66 6.64 15.82
C ASP A 167 -2.05 6.35 16.38
N LYS A 168 -3.09 6.41 15.54
CA LYS A 168 -4.51 6.18 15.87
C LYS A 168 -5.07 7.17 16.89
N GLN A 169 -4.47 8.35 17.02
CA GLN A 169 -4.91 9.44 17.87
C GLN A 169 -5.76 10.43 17.09
N TRP A 170 -6.77 10.99 17.76
CA TRP A 170 -7.58 12.07 17.21
C TRP A 170 -6.83 13.39 17.36
N VAL A 171 -6.64 14.08 16.23
CA VAL A 171 -5.96 15.36 16.15
C VAL A 171 -6.91 16.39 15.58
N LEU A 172 -6.97 17.56 16.22
CA LEU A 172 -7.80 18.67 15.76
C LEU A 172 -7.22 19.23 14.46
N ALA A 173 -8.07 19.41 13.45
CA ALA A 173 -7.64 20.03 12.20
C ALA A 173 -7.28 21.50 12.41
N GLU A 174 -6.16 21.92 11.82
CA GLU A 174 -5.65 23.29 11.97
C GLU A 174 -6.61 24.28 11.29
N GLN A 175 -6.87 25.44 11.91
CA GLN A 175 -7.69 26.47 11.28
C GLN A 175 -6.83 27.32 10.34
N GLY A 176 -7.16 27.31 9.06
CA GLY A 176 -6.59 28.19 8.05
C GLY A 176 -7.53 29.34 7.67
N ALA A 177 -7.07 30.19 6.75
CA ALA A 177 -7.80 31.38 6.32
C ALA A 177 -9.18 31.10 5.66
N GLN A 178 -9.35 29.93 5.03
CA GLN A 178 -10.57 29.54 4.30
C GLN A 178 -11.36 28.40 4.97
N GLY A 179 -10.87 27.88 6.10
CA GLY A 179 -11.42 26.70 6.76
C GLY A 179 -10.31 25.79 7.29
N GLU A 180 -10.61 24.53 7.57
CA GLU A 180 -9.66 23.58 8.14
C GLU A 180 -8.57 23.14 7.17
N GLN A 181 -7.41 22.80 7.73
CA GLN A 181 -6.26 22.29 7.02
C GLN A 181 -5.85 20.95 7.62
N ILE A 182 -5.60 19.98 6.75
CA ILE A 182 -5.17 18.63 7.12
C ILE A 182 -3.91 18.29 6.31
N PRO A 183 -2.81 17.86 6.95
CA PRO A 183 -1.61 17.42 6.24
C PRO A 183 -1.92 16.28 5.25
N SER A 184 -1.45 16.35 4.01
CA SER A 184 -1.66 15.31 3.00
C SER A 184 -1.10 13.96 3.44
N ARG A 185 0.01 13.99 4.19
CA ARG A 185 0.66 12.77 4.71
C ARG A 185 -0.25 11.88 5.53
N VAL A 186 -1.30 12.37 6.18
CA VAL A 186 -2.17 11.52 7.03
C VAL A 186 -3.21 10.71 6.24
N PHE A 187 -3.38 10.99 4.95
CA PHE A 187 -4.27 10.25 4.08
C PHE A 187 -3.65 8.92 3.65
N GLU A 188 -4.50 7.90 3.50
CA GLU A 188 -4.17 6.70 2.74
C GLU A 188 -4.60 6.92 1.29
N PHE A 189 -3.65 6.98 0.36
CA PHE A 189 -3.92 7.12 -1.05
C PHE A 189 -4.02 5.77 -1.73
N ILE A 190 -4.99 5.65 -2.60
CA ILE A 190 -5.30 4.44 -3.34
C ILE A 190 -5.19 4.79 -4.82
N ILE A 191 -4.27 4.11 -5.51
CA ILE A 191 -4.11 4.23 -6.95
C ILE A 191 -4.63 2.93 -7.58
N LYS A 192 -5.64 3.05 -8.43
CA LYS A 192 -6.16 1.90 -9.19
C LYS A 192 -5.43 1.82 -10.54
N PRO A 193 -5.04 0.62 -11.00
CA PRO A 193 -4.50 0.45 -12.35
C PRO A 193 -5.53 0.91 -13.38
N ASN A 194 -5.07 1.62 -14.42
CA ASN A 194 -5.88 2.24 -15.48
C ASN A 194 -6.76 3.44 -15.07
N ASP A 195 -6.79 3.82 -13.78
CA ASP A 195 -7.43 5.06 -13.36
C ASP A 195 -6.38 6.18 -13.24
N ARG A 196 -6.71 7.37 -13.76
CA ARG A 196 -5.91 8.57 -13.50
C ARG A 196 -6.20 9.14 -12.12
N VAL A 197 -7.32 8.72 -11.51
CA VAL A 197 -7.78 9.22 -10.23
C VAL A 197 -7.14 8.44 -9.07
N ILE A 198 -6.49 9.17 -8.17
CA ILE A 198 -5.99 8.71 -6.88
C ILE A 198 -7.05 9.03 -5.82
N GLU A 199 -7.52 8.01 -5.10
CA GLU A 199 -8.45 8.19 -3.97
C GLU A 199 -7.67 8.36 -2.66
N GLY A 200 -7.68 9.55 -2.08
CA GLY A 200 -7.20 9.78 -0.72
C GLY A 200 -8.29 9.53 0.31
N LYS A 201 -8.07 8.64 1.27
CA LYS A 201 -9.01 8.30 2.34
C LYS A 201 -8.45 8.69 3.70
N LEU A 202 -9.29 9.28 4.54
CA LEU A 202 -8.94 9.66 5.91
C LEU A 202 -10.15 9.51 6.84
N LEU A 203 -9.92 8.96 8.02
CA LEU A 203 -10.95 8.92 9.06
C LEU A 203 -11.05 10.27 9.75
N ILE A 204 -12.27 10.81 9.82
CA ILE A 204 -12.58 12.11 10.42
C ILE A 204 -13.68 11.97 11.48
N ALA A 205 -13.79 12.97 12.35
CA ALA A 205 -14.89 13.10 13.30
C ALA A 205 -15.28 14.56 13.49
N PHE A 206 -16.55 14.81 13.81
CA PHE A 206 -17.07 16.13 14.14
C PHE A 206 -17.48 16.17 15.61
N MET A 207 -16.62 16.72 16.45
CA MET A 207 -16.79 16.72 17.91
C MET A 207 -16.92 18.13 18.44
N SER A 208 -17.65 18.30 19.55
CA SER A 208 -17.59 19.54 20.33
C SER A 208 -16.26 19.65 21.08
N GLU A 209 -15.84 20.86 21.43
CA GLU A 209 -14.56 21.10 22.14
C GLU A 209 -14.42 20.36 23.48
N ASN A 210 -15.55 20.00 24.10
CA ASN A 210 -15.58 19.33 25.40
C ASN A 210 -15.52 17.79 25.30
N GLN A 211 -15.57 17.22 24.09
CA GLN A 211 -15.51 15.77 23.88
C GLN A 211 -14.06 15.34 23.61
N THR A 212 -13.60 14.31 24.33
CA THR A 212 -12.26 13.73 24.16
C THR A 212 -12.24 12.59 23.15
N GLU A 213 -13.33 11.84 23.01
CA GLU A 213 -13.48 10.75 22.04
C GLU A 213 -14.81 10.87 21.26
N PRO A 214 -14.79 10.59 19.94
CA PRO A 214 -16.00 10.67 19.14
C PRO A 214 -16.84 9.42 19.28
N GLU A 215 -18.16 9.61 19.27
CA GLU A 215 -19.10 8.51 19.12
C GLU A 215 -19.12 8.03 17.66
N VAL A 216 -19.66 6.83 17.41
CA VAL A 216 -19.68 6.23 16.06
C VAL A 216 -20.39 7.14 15.05
N TRP A 217 -21.44 7.84 15.48
CA TRP A 217 -22.18 8.78 14.64
C TRP A 217 -21.46 10.10 14.38
N ASP A 218 -20.49 10.47 15.21
CA ASP A 218 -19.63 11.65 14.99
C ASP A 218 -18.55 11.35 13.95
N CYS A 219 -18.14 10.09 13.85
CA CYS A 219 -17.14 9.62 12.89
C CYS A 219 -17.64 9.60 11.44
N GLY A 220 -16.72 9.71 10.51
CA GLY A 220 -16.94 9.63 9.07
C GLY A 220 -15.64 9.38 8.30
N GLN A 221 -15.76 9.17 7.01
CA GLN A 221 -14.64 9.00 6.09
C GLN A 221 -14.60 10.18 5.12
N LEU A 222 -13.51 10.93 5.15
CA LEU A 222 -13.18 11.93 4.15
C LEU A 222 -12.50 11.24 2.98
N GLU A 223 -13.05 11.43 1.79
CA GLU A 223 -12.48 10.98 0.53
C GLU A 223 -12.14 12.18 -0.33
N VAL A 224 -10.95 12.16 -0.93
CA VAL A 224 -10.46 13.15 -1.89
C VAL A 224 -10.13 12.44 -3.18
N GLU A 225 -10.70 12.88 -4.30
CA GLU A 225 -10.40 12.35 -5.64
C GLU A 225 -9.40 13.28 -6.32
N ILE A 226 -8.23 12.75 -6.64
CA ILE A 226 -7.07 13.49 -7.15
C ILE A 226 -6.80 13.03 -8.57
N TRP A 227 -6.72 13.94 -9.55
CA TRP A 227 -6.48 13.62 -10.97
C TRP A 227 -5.29 14.37 -11.56
#